data_AF-A0A497IBK5-F1
#
_entry.id   AF-A0A497IBK5-F1
#
_cell.length_a   1.000
_cell.length_b   1.000
_cell.length_c   1.000
_cell.angle_alpha   90.00
_cell.angle_beta   90.00
_cell.angle_gamma   90.00
#
_symmetry.space_group_name_H-M   'P 1'
#
loop_
_entity.id
_entity.type
_entity.pdbx_description
1 polymer ?
#
loop_
_entity_poly.entity_id
_entity_poly.type
_entity_poly.pdbx_seq_one_letter_code
_entity_poly.pdbx_strand_id
1 'polypeptide(L)'
;MSRVYGAFKLLAKPVHEAIAKRGFKRPTEPREKAIPLILEGRNLLIIAPTATYKTEVALLPIFSLYLQSGEHPLGAKILHITSLRALNRDLLDRLEWWGSELDIKVAVRHGDTDPSERSKQAKSPPDMLITTPETLRAIMLAPCTRSWPKILEIA
;
A
#
# COMPACT_ATOMS: atom_id res chain seq x y z
N MET A 1 -24.19 -4.97 -11.11
CA MET A 1 -23.54 -4.11 -10.09
C MET A 1 -23.41 -4.90 -8.80
N SER A 2 -22.19 -5.20 -8.35
CA SER A 2 -21.98 -5.81 -7.04
C SER A 2 -22.41 -4.83 -5.95
N ARG A 3 -23.31 -5.24 -5.05
CA ARG A 3 -23.66 -4.45 -3.87
C ARG A 3 -22.50 -4.55 -2.86
N VAL A 4 -21.83 -3.43 -2.60
CA VAL A 4 -20.86 -3.27 -1.51
C VAL A 4 -21.58 -2.77 -0.25
N TYR A 5 -21.17 -3.25 0.93
CA TYR A 5 -21.85 -3.01 2.20
C TYR A 5 -20.90 -2.39 3.24
N GLY A 6 -21.48 -1.74 4.27
CA GLY A 6 -20.73 -1.20 5.41
C GLY A 6 -19.72 -0.10 5.01
N ALA A 7 -18.60 -0.07 5.74
CA ALA A 7 -17.50 0.87 5.54
C ALA A 7 -16.87 0.78 4.14
N PHE A 8 -17.03 -0.34 3.42
CA PHE A 8 -16.55 -0.41 2.04
C PHE A 8 -17.17 0.66 1.15
N LYS A 9 -18.40 1.14 1.43
CA LYS A 9 -19.06 2.20 0.64
C LYS A 9 -18.33 3.55 0.65
N LEU A 10 -17.43 3.75 1.61
CA LEU A 10 -16.64 4.97 1.76
C LEU A 10 -15.44 5.01 0.80
N LEU A 11 -15.11 3.89 0.17
CA LEU A 11 -13.94 3.75 -0.70
C LEU A 11 -14.23 4.29 -2.11
N ALA A 12 -13.17 4.57 -2.85
CA ALA A 12 -13.25 5.00 -4.24
C ALA A 12 -13.88 3.90 -5.12
N LYS A 13 -14.58 4.32 -6.18
CA LYS A 13 -15.28 3.40 -7.10
C LYS A 13 -14.39 2.27 -7.66
N PRO A 14 -13.14 2.51 -8.11
CA PRO A 14 -12.27 1.43 -8.59
C PRO A 14 -12.00 0.38 -7.50
N VAL A 15 -11.86 0.81 -6.25
CA VAL A 15 -11.63 -0.08 -5.11
C VAL A 15 -12.85 -0.97 -4.84
N HIS A 16 -14.07 -0.46 -5.02
CA HIS A 16 -15.29 -1.28 -4.94
C HIS A 16 -15.30 -2.43 -5.95
N GLU A 17 -14.94 -2.14 -7.19
CA GLU A 17 -14.93 -3.11 -8.29
C GLU A 17 -13.88 -4.19 -8.03
N ALA A 18 -12.69 -3.78 -7.58
CA ALA A 18 -11.61 -4.68 -7.17
C ALA A 18 -12.01 -5.58 -5.99
N ILE A 19 -12.60 -5.02 -4.94
CA ILE A 19 -13.12 -5.76 -3.77
C ILE A 19 -14.14 -6.82 -4.21
N ALA A 20 -15.03 -6.47 -5.13
CA ALA A 20 -16.03 -7.39 -5.66
C ALA A 20 -15.41 -8.54 -6.47
N LYS A 21 -14.39 -8.25 -7.30
CA LYS A 21 -13.63 -9.27 -8.04
C LYS A 21 -12.92 -10.27 -7.12
N ARG A 22 -12.42 -9.82 -5.96
CA ARG A 22 -11.87 -10.69 -4.90
C ARG A 22 -12.92 -11.47 -4.11
N GLY A 23 -14.21 -11.25 -4.37
CA GLY A 23 -15.30 -11.94 -3.68
C GLY A 23 -15.62 -11.39 -2.29
N PHE A 24 -15.05 -10.26 -1.89
CA PHE A 24 -15.38 -9.61 -0.62
C PHE A 24 -16.75 -8.94 -0.72
N LYS A 25 -17.74 -9.47 0.02
CA LYS A 25 -19.10 -8.90 0.04
C LYS A 25 -19.30 -7.91 1.18
N ARG A 26 -18.82 -8.25 2.38
CA ARG A 26 -18.98 -7.44 3.59
C ARG A 26 -17.62 -7.24 4.27
N PRO A 27 -17.35 -6.05 4.81
CA PRO A 27 -16.19 -5.82 5.64
C PRO A 27 -16.26 -6.67 6.92
N THR A 28 -15.11 -7.16 7.36
CA THR A 28 -14.96 -7.76 8.69
C THR A 28 -14.97 -6.65 9.75
N GLU A 29 -15.20 -7.00 11.01
CA GLU A 29 -15.24 -6.01 12.09
C GLU A 29 -14.00 -5.08 12.14
N PRO A 30 -12.76 -5.57 11.98
CA PRO A 30 -11.59 -4.67 11.93
C PRO A 30 -11.61 -3.70 10.75
N ARG A 31 -12.12 -4.13 9.58
CA ARG A 31 -12.27 -3.26 8.40
C ARG A 31 -13.33 -2.20 8.63
N GLU A 32 -14.46 -2.59 9.22
CA GLU A 32 -15.56 -1.66 9.50
C GLU A 32 -15.11 -0.51 10.39
N LYS A 33 -14.25 -0.80 11.38
CA LYS A 33 -13.72 0.20 12.30
C LYS A 33 -12.55 1.00 11.72
N ALA A 34 -11.62 0.34 11.02
CA ALA A 34 -10.38 0.98 10.57
C ALA A 34 -10.56 1.87 9.34
N ILE A 35 -11.37 1.44 8.35
CA ILE A 35 -11.53 2.17 7.08
C ILE A 35 -11.87 3.65 7.28
N PRO A 36 -12.93 4.04 8.02
CA PRO A 36 -13.27 5.45 8.17
C PRO A 36 -12.15 6.26 8.83
N LEU A 37 -11.50 5.70 9.84
CA LEU A 37 -10.41 6.37 10.56
C LEU A 37 -9.16 6.59 9.69
N ILE A 38 -8.84 5.64 8.81
CA ILE A 38 -7.73 5.80 7.84
C ILE A 38 -8.08 6.83 6.78
N LEU A 39 -9.32 6.83 6.27
CA LEU A 39 -9.78 7.83 5.30
C LEU A 39 -9.78 9.26 5.86
N GLU A 40 -9.94 9.41 7.18
CA GLU A 40 -9.78 10.68 7.90
C GLU A 40 -8.32 11.09 8.10
N GLY A 41 -7.35 10.26 7.70
CA GLY A 41 -5.92 10.53 7.84
C GLY A 41 -5.37 10.27 9.24
N ARG A 42 -6.05 9.46 10.08
CA ARG A 42 -5.56 9.14 11.44
C ARG A 42 -4.53 8.01 11.42
N ASN A 43 -3.55 8.11 12.33
CA ASN A 43 -2.62 7.02 12.64
C ASN A 43 -3.35 5.93 13.43
N LEU A 44 -3.18 4.66 13.05
CA LEU A 44 -3.87 3.53 13.67
C LEU A 44 -2.96 2.34 13.93
N LEU A 45 -3.11 1.74 15.11
CA LEU A 45 -2.58 0.43 15.45
C LEU A 45 -3.69 -0.62 15.35
N ILE A 46 -3.56 -1.55 14.40
CA ILE A 46 -4.56 -2.60 14.17
C ILE A 46 -4.14 -3.89 14.86
N ILE A 47 -4.86 -4.24 15.92
CA ILE A 47 -4.67 -5.51 16.64
C ILE A 47 -5.79 -6.46 16.24
N ALA A 48 -5.44 -7.48 15.47
CA ALA A 48 -6.36 -8.53 15.02
C ALA A 48 -5.64 -9.89 15.00
N PRO A 49 -6.36 -11.02 14.87
CA PRO A 49 -5.76 -12.33 14.61
C PRO A 49 -5.03 -12.40 13.25
N THR A 50 -4.08 -13.32 13.11
CA THR A 50 -3.20 -13.45 11.92
C THR A 50 -3.95 -13.81 10.63
N ALA A 51 -5.15 -14.37 10.73
CA ALA A 51 -5.99 -14.77 9.59
C ALA A 51 -6.95 -13.66 9.10
N THR A 52 -6.89 -12.44 9.64
CA THR A 52 -7.92 -11.41 9.41
C THR A 52 -7.57 -10.40 8.31
N TYR A 53 -6.69 -10.76 7.36
CA TYR A 53 -6.33 -9.90 6.23
C TYR A 53 -5.90 -8.47 6.67
N LYS A 54 -5.03 -8.40 7.70
CA LYS A 54 -4.60 -7.12 8.31
C LYS A 54 -4.06 -6.14 7.28
N THR A 55 -3.34 -6.65 6.29
CA THR A 55 -2.77 -5.83 5.21
C THR A 55 -3.87 -5.12 4.42
N GLU A 56 -4.90 -5.84 3.97
CA GLU A 56 -6.03 -5.27 3.23
C GLU A 56 -6.84 -4.29 4.08
N VAL A 57 -6.93 -4.52 5.39
CA VAL A 57 -7.61 -3.58 6.31
C VAL A 57 -6.98 -2.19 6.21
N ALA A 58 -5.65 -2.13 6.19
CA ALA A 58 -4.92 -0.86 6.07
C ALA A 58 -4.85 -0.35 4.61
N LEU A 59 -4.62 -1.23 3.65
CA LEU A 59 -4.29 -0.81 2.28
C LEU A 59 -5.50 -0.39 1.44
N LEU A 60 -6.68 -0.99 1.62
CA LEU A 60 -7.87 -0.60 0.84
C LEU A 60 -8.23 0.89 0.98
N PRO A 61 -8.30 1.47 2.20
CA PRO A 61 -8.51 2.91 2.35
C PRO A 61 -7.32 3.74 1.85
N ILE A 62 -6.07 3.25 1.98
CA ILE A 62 -4.89 3.95 1.42
C ILE A 62 -4.95 4.02 -0.11
N PHE A 63 -5.33 2.93 -0.79
CA PHE A 63 -5.53 2.94 -2.25
C PHE A 63 -6.67 3.88 -2.64
N SER A 64 -7.75 3.93 -1.86
CA SER A 64 -8.82 4.90 -2.09
C SER A 64 -8.32 6.35 -2.01
N LEU A 65 -7.55 6.68 -0.97
CA LEU A 65 -6.96 8.01 -0.80
C LEU A 65 -6.00 8.35 -1.94
N TYR A 66 -5.16 7.40 -2.34
CA TYR A 66 -4.26 7.54 -3.48
C TYR A 66 -5.05 7.87 -4.75
N LEU A 67 -6.03 7.05 -5.13
CA LEU A 67 -6.82 7.27 -6.34
C LEU A 67 -7.64 8.57 -6.33
N GLN A 68 -7.91 9.12 -5.15
CA GLN A 68 -8.65 10.38 -4.97
C GLN A 68 -7.74 11.61 -4.90
N SER A 69 -6.42 11.45 -4.72
CA SER A 69 -5.51 12.60 -4.59
C SER A 69 -5.29 13.36 -5.91
N GLY A 70 -5.64 12.76 -7.05
CA GLY A 70 -5.64 13.36 -8.38
C GLY A 70 -4.24 13.56 -8.98
N GLU A 71 -3.38 14.31 -8.30
CA GLU A 71 -2.00 14.52 -8.72
C GLU A 71 -1.08 13.44 -8.16
N HIS A 72 -0.33 12.81 -9.05
CA HIS A 72 0.67 11.80 -8.73
C HIS A 72 2.06 12.27 -9.17
N PRO A 73 2.68 13.21 -8.43
CA PRO A 73 4.05 13.62 -8.73
C PRO A 73 4.99 12.41 -8.62
N LEU A 74 6.07 12.38 -9.40
CA LEU A 74 7.04 11.29 -9.38
C LEU A 74 7.49 10.94 -7.95
N GLY A 75 7.55 9.64 -7.63
CA GLY A 75 8.00 9.12 -6.34
C GLY A 75 6.96 8.26 -5.64
N ALA A 76 7.42 7.33 -4.79
CA ALA A 76 6.54 6.47 -4.00
C ALA A 76 5.66 7.30 -3.05
N LYS A 77 4.35 7.07 -3.12
CA LYS A 77 3.33 7.70 -2.25
C LYS A 77 2.85 6.77 -1.15
N ILE A 78 2.98 5.47 -1.39
CA ILE A 78 2.61 4.43 -0.43
C ILE A 78 3.89 3.69 -0.06
N LEU A 79 4.21 3.66 1.23
CA LEU A 79 5.36 2.94 1.76
C LEU A 79 4.89 1.83 2.68
N HIS A 80 5.22 0.59 2.36
CA HIS A 80 4.96 -0.58 3.20
C HIS A 80 6.28 -1.12 3.76
N ILE A 81 6.41 -1.13 5.08
CA ILE A 81 7.61 -1.58 5.78
C ILE A 81 7.34 -2.95 6.40
N THR A 82 8.17 -3.93 6.07
CA THR A 82 8.05 -5.32 6.53
C THR A 82 9.35 -5.82 7.13
N SER A 83 9.26 -6.62 8.20
CA SER A 83 10.41 -7.13 8.96
C SER A 83 11.02 -8.41 8.38
N LEU A 84 10.26 -9.19 7.60
CA LEU A 84 10.67 -10.51 7.12
C LEU A 84 10.67 -10.58 5.60
N ARG A 85 11.86 -10.80 5.03
CA ARG A 85 12.05 -10.95 3.57
C ARG A 85 11.20 -12.08 2.98
N ALA A 86 11.08 -13.20 3.69
CA ALA A 86 10.31 -14.36 3.24
C ALA A 86 8.81 -14.05 3.06
N LEU A 87 8.27 -13.12 3.84
CA LEU A 87 6.88 -12.65 3.73
C LEU A 87 6.65 -11.73 2.52
N ASN A 88 7.72 -11.24 1.89
CA ASN A 88 7.60 -10.29 0.79
C ASN A 88 7.02 -10.92 -0.47
N ARG A 89 7.27 -12.22 -0.73
CA ARG A 89 6.80 -12.84 -1.98
C ARG A 89 5.28 -13.00 -1.97
N ASP A 90 4.73 -13.62 -0.93
CA ASP A 90 3.28 -13.78 -0.79
C ASP A 90 2.54 -12.44 -0.70
N LEU A 91 3.17 -11.46 -0.05
CA LEU A 91 2.66 -10.09 0.01
C LEU A 91 2.71 -9.44 -1.37
N LEU A 92 3.81 -9.60 -2.11
CA LEU A 92 3.98 -9.04 -3.44
C LEU A 92 2.94 -9.60 -4.40
N ASP A 93 2.80 -10.92 -4.51
CA ASP A 93 1.82 -11.55 -5.41
C ASP A 93 0.39 -11.04 -5.13
N ARG A 94 0.05 -10.83 -3.85
CA ARG A 94 -1.23 -10.25 -3.44
C ARG A 94 -1.35 -8.79 -3.84
N LEU A 95 -0.31 -7.99 -3.63
CA LEU A 95 -0.32 -6.56 -3.90
C LEU A 95 -0.16 -6.21 -5.38
N GLU A 96 0.52 -7.03 -6.16
CA GLU A 96 0.58 -6.91 -7.62
C GLU A 96 -0.80 -7.08 -8.24
N TRP A 97 -1.61 -8.00 -7.71
CA TRP A 97 -3.00 -8.13 -8.15
C TRP A 97 -3.79 -6.85 -7.87
N TRP A 98 -3.67 -6.26 -6.67
CA TRP A 98 -4.33 -5.00 -6.35
C TRP A 98 -3.79 -3.84 -7.21
N GLY A 99 -2.49 -3.80 -7.41
CA GLY A 99 -1.82 -2.80 -8.23
C GLY A 99 -2.28 -2.84 -9.67
N SER A 100 -2.32 -4.02 -10.28
CA SER A 100 -2.82 -4.23 -11.64
C SER A 100 -4.28 -3.82 -11.78
N GLU A 101 -5.12 -4.19 -10.81
CA GLU A 101 -6.55 -3.89 -10.83
C GLU A 101 -6.86 -2.39 -10.60
N LEU A 102 -5.99 -1.67 -9.90
CA LEU A 102 -6.18 -0.27 -9.53
C LEU A 102 -5.26 0.70 -10.30
N ASP A 103 -4.47 0.20 -11.25
CA ASP A 103 -3.42 0.94 -11.96
C ASP A 103 -2.41 1.63 -11.01
N ILE A 104 -1.98 0.90 -9.98
CA ILE A 104 -0.97 1.32 -8.99
C ILE A 104 0.30 0.49 -9.22
N LYS A 105 1.41 1.15 -9.55
CA LYS A 105 2.71 0.48 -9.71
C LYS A 105 3.26 0.07 -8.36
N VAL A 106 3.31 -1.23 -8.11
CA VAL A 106 3.88 -1.82 -6.89
C VAL A 106 5.26 -2.37 -7.19
N ALA A 107 6.24 -2.10 -6.32
CA ALA A 107 7.55 -2.75 -6.39
C ALA A 107 8.12 -3.05 -5.01
N VAL A 108 9.02 -4.04 -4.96
CA VAL A 108 9.79 -4.39 -3.75
C VAL A 108 11.21 -3.87 -3.88
N ARG A 109 11.74 -3.33 -2.79
CA ARG A 109 13.16 -2.99 -2.65
C ARG A 109 13.69 -3.48 -1.30
N HIS A 110 14.68 -4.35 -1.35
CA HIS A 110 15.40 -4.85 -0.18
C HIS A 110 16.88 -5.06 -0.50
N GLY A 111 17.66 -5.53 0.47
CA GLY A 111 19.10 -5.78 0.33
C GLY A 111 19.50 -6.64 -0.88
N ASP A 112 18.66 -7.62 -1.26
CA ASP A 112 18.92 -8.53 -2.37
C ASP A 112 18.34 -8.06 -3.73
N THR A 113 17.70 -6.88 -3.80
CA THR A 113 17.18 -6.37 -5.08
C THR A 113 18.34 -6.10 -6.03
N ASP A 114 18.25 -6.52 -7.29
CA ASP A 114 19.33 -6.36 -8.26
C ASP A 114 19.73 -4.88 -8.46
N PRO A 115 21.02 -4.54 -8.60
CA PRO A 115 21.45 -3.15 -8.82
C PRO A 115 20.81 -2.47 -10.04
N SER A 116 20.54 -3.22 -11.12
CA SER A 116 19.85 -2.70 -12.30
C SER A 116 18.40 -2.34 -11.99
N GLU A 117 17.72 -3.17 -11.19
CA GLU A 117 16.35 -2.93 -10.75
C GLU A 117 16.28 -1.73 -9.79
N ARG A 118 17.22 -1.61 -8.85
CA ARG A 118 17.33 -0.40 -7.99
C ARG A 118 17.50 0.87 -8.83
N SER A 119 18.29 0.79 -9.90
CA SER A 119 18.53 1.92 -10.81
C SER A 119 17.28 2.28 -11.62
N LYS A 120 16.51 1.30 -12.08
CA LYS A 120 15.22 1.52 -12.73
C LYS A 120 14.22 2.17 -11.77
N GLN A 121 14.08 1.64 -10.56
CA GLN A 121 13.21 2.18 -9.52
C GLN A 121 13.62 3.61 -9.09
N ALA A 122 14.90 3.96 -9.15
CA ALA A 122 15.34 5.32 -8.86
C ALA A 122 14.95 6.31 -9.98
N LYS A 123 14.97 5.87 -11.24
CA LYS A 123 14.61 6.71 -12.42
C LYS A 123 13.10 6.81 -12.62
N SER A 124 12.39 5.70 -12.43
CA SER A 124 10.95 5.56 -12.54
C SER A 124 10.42 4.90 -11.27
N PRO A 125 10.25 5.67 -10.18
CA PRO A 125 9.79 5.14 -8.91
C PRO A 125 8.38 4.52 -9.02
N PRO A 126 8.10 3.45 -8.26
CA PRO A 126 6.76 2.89 -8.15
C PRO A 126 5.86 3.85 -7.36
N ASP A 127 4.55 3.67 -7.46
CA ASP A 127 3.56 4.39 -6.66
C ASP A 127 3.54 3.84 -5.22
N MET A 128 3.68 2.52 -5.09
CA MET A 128 3.83 1.79 -3.84
C MET A 128 5.16 1.06 -3.75
N LEU A 129 5.92 1.35 -2.69
CA LEU A 129 7.18 0.67 -2.39
C LEU A 129 7.04 -0.21 -1.16
N ILE A 130 7.37 -1.49 -1.32
CA ILE A 130 7.50 -2.45 -0.22
C ILE A 130 8.99 -2.57 0.12
N THR A 131 9.37 -2.31 1.37
CA THR A 131 10.78 -2.27 1.79
C THR A 131 10.98 -2.81 3.20
N THR A 132 12.23 -3.05 3.57
CA THR A 132 12.62 -3.32 4.97
C THR A 132 13.09 -2.04 5.66
N PRO A 133 13.09 -1.98 7.01
CA PRO A 133 13.61 -0.84 7.75
C PRO A 133 15.06 -0.48 7.39
N GLU A 134 15.93 -1.48 7.20
CA GLU A 134 17.34 -1.28 6.86
C GLU A 134 17.48 -0.68 5.46
N THR A 135 16.68 -1.18 4.52
CA THR A 135 16.71 -0.69 3.14
C THR A 135 16.12 0.72 3.04
N LEU A 136 15.09 1.03 3.82
CA LEU A 136 14.54 2.38 3.92
C LEU A 136 15.61 3.37 4.39
N ARG A 137 16.36 3.04 5.45
CA ARG A 137 17.49 3.87 5.92
C ARG A 137 18.51 4.11 4.80
N ALA A 138 18.87 3.06 4.05
CA ALA A 138 19.81 3.20 2.94
C ALA A 138 19.28 4.11 1.81
N ILE A 139 17.98 4.04 1.51
CA ILE A 139 17.32 4.90 0.52
C ILE A 139 17.33 6.37 0.98
N MET A 140 16.95 6.63 2.23
CA MET A 140 16.87 7.99 2.78
C MET A 140 18.24 8.69 2.86
N LEU A 141 19.32 7.92 3.07
CA LEU A 141 20.69 8.45 3.10
C LEU A 141 21.31 8.60 1.71
N ALA A 142 20.71 8.03 0.66
CA ALA A 142 21.25 8.10 -0.69
C ALA A 142 21.07 9.50 -1.29
N PRO A 143 22.07 10.07 -1.99
CA PRO A 143 21.97 11.43 -2.58
C PRO A 143 20.83 11.61 -3.59
N CYS A 144 20.31 10.49 -4.14
CA CYS A 144 19.30 10.46 -5.20
C CYS A 144 17.85 10.62 -4.71
N THR A 145 17.58 10.74 -3.40
CA THR A 145 16.23 10.87 -2.84
C THR A 145 15.74 12.30 -2.62
N ARG A 146 16.46 13.32 -3.13
CA ARG A 146 16.03 14.73 -3.04
C ARG A 146 14.63 15.03 -3.61
N SER A 147 14.09 14.17 -4.47
CA SER A 147 12.75 14.29 -5.06
C SER A 147 11.65 13.54 -4.30
N TRP A 148 11.98 12.80 -3.24
CA TRP A 148 10.99 12.03 -2.49
C TRP A 148 10.35 12.96 -1.46
N PRO A 149 9.00 13.04 -1.40
CA PRO A 149 8.34 13.84 -0.38
C PRO A 149 8.84 13.35 0.99
N LYS A 150 9.17 14.30 1.88
CA LYS A 150 9.62 14.02 3.24
C LYS A 150 8.65 13.00 3.85
N ILE A 151 9.13 11.78 4.07
CA ILE A 151 8.37 10.71 4.69
C ILE A 151 8.07 11.22 6.11
N LEU A 152 6.83 11.64 6.35
CA LEU A 152 6.35 11.97 7.68
C LEU A 152 6.37 10.67 8.48
N GLU A 153 7.19 10.65 9.53
CA GLU A 153 7.13 9.65 10.59
C GLU A 153 5.70 9.61 11.12
N ILE A 154 5.03 8.49 10.87
CA ILE A 154 3.81 8.14 11.56
C ILE A 154 4.25 7.30 12.76
N ALA A 155 4.41 7.98 13.90
CA ALA A 155 4.42 7.39 15.23
C ALA A 155 2.98 7.04 15.66
#